data_AF-A0AAW1MXE8-F1
#
_entry.id   AF-A0AAW1MXE8-F1
#
_cell.length_a   1.000
_cell.length_b   1.000
_cell.length_c   1.000
_cell.angle_alpha   90.00
_cell.angle_beta   90.00
_cell.angle_gamma   90.00
#
_symmetry.space_group_name_H-M   'P 1'
#
loop_
_entity.id
_entity.type
_entity.pdbx_description
1 polymer ?
#
loop_
_entity_poly.entity_id
_entity_poly.type
_entity_poly.pdbx_seq_one_letter_code
_entity_poly.pdbx_strand_id
1 'polypeptide(L)'
;MKTVGVRIPQGLLGGCLELQKLACLDLTGNKNWVVELSNLTKLRKLGIIGLKFNQGKSLCSLIDNMKYLQALNVFSDSKSESIDLVHVTSPPKMLTRFYVSGPLLSLPTWINNLHGLVRIRLRWSNLHSDPFETLQLLPNLVELLLLEAFVGEQLNIASQGFQKLKILHMLDLYSLKSLFIAKGSLPVLEEMSIGESKNLQLPLDIKYLPTLKTLNIYNMPPLFISSFLPTGIYDSTLKHMSNGYCQTYTLDYSSLRASVSMKFLYFMEMMMKKKVQLWSCIHEE
;
A
#
# COMPACT_ATOMS: atom_id res chain seq x y z
N MET A 1 -2.00 -12.93 5.75
CA MET A 1 -1.84 -13.01 7.22
C MET A 1 -3.13 -12.54 7.86
N LYS A 2 -3.76 -13.32 8.74
CA LYS A 2 -4.63 -12.71 9.77
C LYS A 2 -3.66 -11.98 10.69
N THR A 3 -3.64 -10.65 10.66
CA THR A 3 -2.91 -9.91 11.69
C THR A 3 -3.54 -10.27 13.02
N VAL A 4 -2.77 -10.75 13.98
CA VAL A 4 -3.29 -11.07 15.32
C VAL A 4 -3.16 -9.81 16.16
N GLY A 5 -4.30 -9.24 16.53
CA GLY A 5 -4.36 -8.11 17.44
C GLY A 5 -4.41 -8.55 18.89
N VAL A 6 -4.03 -7.64 19.78
CA VAL A 6 -4.25 -7.83 21.21
C VAL A 6 -5.70 -7.44 21.51
N ARG A 7 -6.44 -8.34 22.16
CA ARG A 7 -7.68 -7.99 22.84
C ARG A 7 -7.32 -7.49 24.22
N ILE A 8 -7.62 -6.23 24.50
CA ILE A 8 -7.29 -5.64 25.77
C ILE A 8 -8.50 -5.73 26.71
N PRO A 9 -8.33 -6.21 27.96
CA PRO A 9 -9.40 -6.22 28.95
C PRO A 9 -9.97 -4.83 29.14
N GLN A 10 -11.28 -4.78 29.37
CA GLN A 10 -11.99 -3.53 29.51
C GLN A 10 -11.39 -2.66 30.63
N GLY A 11 -11.17 -1.38 30.34
CA GLY A 11 -10.72 -0.37 31.31
C GLY A 11 -9.20 -0.28 31.51
N LEU A 12 -8.41 -1.13 30.85
CA LEU A 12 -6.95 -1.14 31.03
C LEU A 12 -6.25 -0.02 30.24
N LEU A 13 -6.74 0.28 29.03
CA LEU A 13 -6.12 1.29 28.15
C LEU A 13 -6.33 2.73 28.63
N GLY A 14 -7.49 3.05 29.21
CA GLY A 14 -7.88 4.43 29.49
C GLY A 14 -6.95 5.19 30.45
N GLY A 15 -6.17 4.47 31.26
CA GLY A 15 -5.15 5.03 32.16
C GLY A 15 -3.74 5.14 31.58
N CYS A 16 -3.49 4.59 30.39
CA CYS A 16 -2.16 4.56 29.77
C CYS A 16 -1.85 5.86 29.00
N LEU A 17 -1.95 7.01 29.66
CA LEU A 17 -1.88 8.34 29.00
C LEU A 17 -0.56 8.62 28.27
N GLU A 18 0.53 7.98 28.68
CA GLU A 18 1.86 8.09 28.05
C GLU A 18 2.09 7.09 26.91
N LEU A 19 1.10 6.25 26.58
CA LEU A 19 1.25 5.22 25.56
C LEU A 19 1.47 5.85 24.17
N GLN A 20 2.60 5.52 23.55
CA GLN A 20 2.95 6.04 22.22
C GLN A 20 2.73 5.03 21.09
N LYS A 21 2.64 3.74 21.40
CA LYS A 21 2.55 2.68 20.39
C LYS A 21 1.50 1.65 20.82
N LEU A 22 0.40 1.62 20.08
CA LEU A 22 -0.58 0.54 20.14
C LEU A 22 -0.59 -0.14 18.77
N ALA A 23 0.19 -1.23 18.65
CA ALA A 23 0.54 -1.75 17.34
C ALA A 23 -0.63 -2.40 16.58
N CYS A 24 -1.50 -3.12 17.28
CA CYS A 24 -2.65 -3.86 16.74
C CYS A 24 -3.67 -4.12 17.87
N LEU A 25 -4.71 -3.29 17.96
CA LEU A 25 -5.87 -3.50 18.82
C LEU A 25 -6.94 -4.29 18.04
N ASP A 26 -7.37 -5.42 18.57
CA ASP A 26 -8.47 -6.21 18.01
C ASP A 26 -9.81 -5.70 18.56
N LEU A 27 -10.67 -5.19 17.68
CA LEU A 27 -12.00 -4.68 18.02
C LEU A 27 -13.07 -5.79 18.05
N THR A 28 -12.75 -7.03 17.64
CA THR A 28 -13.73 -8.11 17.62
C THR A 28 -14.24 -8.40 19.04
N GLY A 29 -15.53 -8.12 19.25
CA GLY A 29 -16.18 -8.28 20.56
C GLY A 29 -15.91 -7.17 21.58
N ASN A 30 -15.07 -6.17 21.27
CA ASN A 30 -14.83 -5.03 22.14
C ASN A 30 -15.86 -3.91 21.86
N LYS A 31 -16.72 -3.59 22.84
CA LYS A 31 -17.75 -2.56 22.71
C LYS A 31 -17.31 -1.16 23.17
N ASN A 32 -16.26 -1.05 23.98
CA ASN A 32 -15.89 0.18 24.69
C ASN A 32 -14.55 0.79 24.24
N TRP A 33 -13.99 0.29 23.13
CA TRP A 33 -12.72 0.73 22.56
C TRP A 33 -12.65 2.25 22.31
N VAL A 34 -13.77 2.92 22.01
CA VAL A 34 -13.80 4.37 21.78
C VAL A 34 -13.40 5.14 23.04
N VAL A 35 -13.98 4.77 24.18
CA VAL A 35 -13.68 5.39 25.48
C VAL A 35 -12.24 5.08 25.89
N GLU A 36 -11.77 3.88 25.59
CA GLU A 36 -10.40 3.48 25.91
C GLU A 36 -9.34 4.23 25.11
N LEU A 37 -9.61 4.51 23.83
CA LEU A 37 -8.69 5.22 22.95
C LEU A 37 -8.78 6.75 23.07
N SER A 38 -9.89 7.30 23.60
CA SER A 38 -10.12 8.76 23.63
C SER A 38 -9.07 9.52 24.43
N ASN A 39 -8.49 8.88 25.46
CA ASN A 39 -7.48 9.50 26.31
C ASN A 39 -6.05 9.35 25.78
N LEU A 40 -5.83 8.52 24.76
CA LEU A 40 -4.49 8.17 24.26
C LEU A 40 -3.95 9.17 23.24
N THR A 41 -3.94 10.45 23.62
CA THR A 41 -3.59 11.57 22.73
C THR A 41 -2.10 11.63 22.35
N LYS A 42 -1.23 10.93 23.10
CA LYS A 42 0.22 10.81 22.85
C LYS A 42 0.59 9.68 21.87
N LEU A 43 -0.39 8.96 21.32
CA LEU A 43 -0.14 7.87 20.38
C LEU A 43 0.56 8.37 19.10
N ARG A 44 1.63 7.66 18.74
CA ARG A 44 2.40 7.81 17.50
C ARG A 44 2.16 6.67 16.52
N LYS A 45 1.74 5.50 17.01
CA LYS A 45 1.36 4.37 16.17
C LYS A 45 0.07 3.76 16.69
N LEU A 46 -0.91 3.64 15.81
CA LEU A 46 -2.18 2.97 16.06
C LEU A 46 -2.40 1.91 14.98
N GLY A 47 -2.63 0.67 15.37
CA GLY A 47 -3.17 -0.36 14.50
C GLY A 47 -4.48 -0.90 15.04
N ILE A 48 -5.45 -1.10 14.16
CA ILE A 48 -6.79 -1.57 14.48
C ILE A 48 -7.14 -2.73 13.57
N ILE A 49 -7.65 -3.81 14.15
CA ILE A 49 -8.08 -5.01 13.46
C ILE A 49 -9.54 -5.27 13.79
N GLY A 50 -10.30 -5.80 12.84
CA GLY A 50 -11.71 -6.10 13.07
C GLY A 50 -12.60 -4.88 12.91
N LEU A 51 -12.15 -3.84 12.21
CA LEU A 51 -12.96 -2.62 12.05
C LEU A 51 -14.13 -2.90 11.12
N LYS A 52 -15.33 -2.51 11.59
CA LYS A 52 -16.58 -2.59 10.83
C LYS A 52 -16.97 -1.25 10.23
N PHE A 53 -17.82 -1.27 9.21
CA PHE A 53 -18.29 -0.07 8.51
C PHE A 53 -18.87 0.97 9.48
N ASN A 54 -19.77 0.54 10.37
CA ASN A 54 -20.44 1.41 11.35
C ASN A 54 -19.51 1.98 12.44
N GLN A 55 -18.30 1.45 12.58
CA GLN A 55 -17.29 1.94 13.53
C GLN A 55 -16.34 2.97 12.90
N GLY A 56 -16.35 3.10 11.58
CA GLY A 56 -15.45 3.98 10.83
C GLY A 56 -15.53 5.45 11.28
N LYS A 57 -16.73 5.99 11.43
CA LYS A 57 -16.95 7.36 11.92
C LYS A 57 -16.37 7.58 13.32
N SER A 58 -16.60 6.64 14.24
CA SER A 58 -16.05 6.72 15.60
C SER A 58 -14.51 6.70 15.60
N LEU A 59 -13.90 5.90 14.71
CA LEU A 59 -12.45 5.89 14.54
C LEU A 59 -11.95 7.24 14.00
N CYS A 60 -12.64 7.81 13.01
CA CYS A 60 -12.29 9.12 12.47
C CYS A 60 -12.29 10.21 13.56
N SER A 61 -13.33 10.26 14.40
CA SER A 61 -13.39 11.20 15.53
C SER A 61 -12.26 11.03 16.55
N LEU A 62 -11.79 9.80 16.76
CA LEU A 62 -10.62 9.56 17.62
C LEU A 62 -9.33 10.07 16.97
N ILE A 63 -9.13 9.76 15.69
CA ILE A 63 -7.95 10.16 14.93
C ILE A 63 -7.82 11.69 14.88
N ASP A 64 -8.93 12.43 14.79
CA ASP A 64 -8.96 13.89 14.84
C ASP A 64 -8.24 14.48 16.06
N ASN A 65 -8.20 13.74 17.17
CA ASN A 65 -7.57 14.16 18.43
C ASN A 65 -6.13 13.64 18.61
N MET A 66 -5.64 12.75 17.72
CA MET A 66 -4.32 12.12 17.84
C MET A 66 -3.24 12.92 17.08
N LYS A 67 -2.89 14.09 17.62
CA LYS A 67 -1.98 15.05 16.96
C LYS A 67 -0.59 14.50 16.66
N TYR A 68 -0.11 13.54 17.45
CA TYR A 68 1.22 12.94 17.31
C TYR A 68 1.24 11.67 16.46
N LEU A 69 0.11 11.26 15.88
CA LEU A 69 0.01 10.01 15.14
C LEU A 69 0.87 10.04 13.88
N GLN A 70 1.83 9.11 13.81
CA GLN A 70 2.78 8.96 12.70
C GLN A 70 2.49 7.75 11.84
N ALA A 71 1.82 6.73 12.37
CA ALA A 71 1.47 5.52 11.65
C ALA A 71 0.07 5.03 12.03
N LEU A 72 -0.77 4.84 11.02
CA LEU A 72 -2.12 4.31 11.15
C LEU A 72 -2.26 3.05 10.29
N ASN A 73 -2.61 1.95 10.94
CA ASN A 73 -2.88 0.68 10.28
C ASN A 73 -4.33 0.27 10.55
N VAL A 74 -5.13 0.04 9.51
CA VAL A 74 -6.54 -0.34 9.66
C VAL A 74 -6.79 -1.62 8.88
N PHE A 75 -7.30 -2.64 9.58
CA PHE A 75 -7.68 -3.92 9.00
C PHE A 75 -9.18 -4.14 9.22
N SER A 76 -9.93 -4.40 8.15
CA SER A 76 -11.36 -4.67 8.27
C SER A 76 -11.61 -6.02 8.95
N ASP A 77 -12.84 -6.21 9.42
CA ASP A 77 -13.30 -7.47 10.01
C ASP A 77 -13.29 -8.64 9.02
N SER A 78 -13.64 -8.36 7.76
CA SER A 78 -13.67 -9.38 6.71
C SER A 78 -13.50 -8.76 5.32
N LYS A 79 -13.28 -9.62 4.31
CA LYS A 79 -13.19 -9.22 2.88
C LYS A 79 -14.46 -8.58 2.32
N SER A 80 -15.61 -8.78 2.97
CA SER A 80 -16.89 -8.18 2.57
C SER A 80 -17.28 -6.96 3.42
N GLU A 81 -16.55 -6.69 4.51
CA GLU A 81 -16.84 -5.59 5.41
C GLU A 81 -16.05 -4.35 4.97
N SER A 82 -16.76 -3.37 4.40
CA SER A 82 -16.16 -2.10 4.00
C SER A 82 -15.77 -1.24 5.19
N ILE A 83 -14.74 -0.44 5.01
CA ILE A 83 -14.29 0.56 5.97
C ILE A 83 -14.67 1.95 5.45
N ASP A 84 -15.29 2.74 6.32
CA ASP A 84 -15.55 4.15 6.08
C ASP A 84 -14.57 5.03 6.86
N LEU A 85 -13.60 5.61 6.15
CA LEU A 85 -12.62 6.55 6.72
C LEU A 85 -12.80 7.98 6.21
N VAL A 86 -13.93 8.33 5.57
CA VAL A 86 -14.05 9.66 4.92
C VAL A 86 -14.33 10.80 5.90
N HIS A 87 -14.67 10.47 7.16
CA HIS A 87 -15.19 11.42 8.16
C HIS A 87 -14.13 12.13 9.02
N VAL A 88 -12.85 12.02 8.70
CA VAL A 88 -11.77 12.72 9.44
C VAL A 88 -11.87 14.22 9.14
N THR A 89 -12.06 15.04 10.16
CA THR A 89 -12.22 16.51 10.01
C THR A 89 -10.92 17.27 10.26
N SER A 90 -10.05 16.74 11.12
CA SER A 90 -8.76 17.31 11.49
C SER A 90 -7.65 16.25 11.31
N PRO A 91 -7.18 16.01 10.08
CA PRO A 91 -6.25 14.92 9.80
C PRO A 91 -4.92 15.08 10.54
N PRO A 92 -4.34 13.99 11.08
CA PRO A 92 -3.15 14.02 11.91
C PRO A 92 -1.92 14.41 11.08
N LYS A 93 -1.48 15.67 11.19
CA LYS A 93 -0.44 16.25 10.32
C LYS A 93 0.93 15.55 10.39
N MET A 94 1.19 14.80 11.46
CA MET A 94 2.43 14.02 11.63
C MET A 94 2.39 12.64 10.95
N LEU A 95 1.28 12.28 10.29
CA LEU A 95 1.11 10.95 9.71
C LEU A 95 2.08 10.73 8.54
N THR A 96 2.93 9.72 8.68
CA THR A 96 3.95 9.34 7.69
C THR A 96 3.66 8.00 7.03
N ARG A 97 2.84 7.16 7.67
CA ARG A 97 2.47 5.82 7.19
C ARG A 97 0.98 5.60 7.33
N PHE A 98 0.33 5.21 6.24
CA PHE A 98 -1.09 4.90 6.21
C PHE A 98 -1.34 3.57 5.49
N TYR A 99 -1.71 2.55 6.26
CA TYR A 99 -1.91 1.19 5.78
C TYR A 99 -3.35 0.76 5.98
N VAL A 100 -4.02 0.36 4.89
CA VAL A 100 -5.38 -0.16 4.92
C VAL A 100 -5.41 -1.53 4.30
N SER A 101 -6.16 -2.43 4.94
CA SER A 101 -6.33 -3.80 4.52
C SER A 101 -7.80 -4.16 4.72
N GLY A 102 -8.59 -4.03 3.66
CA GLY A 102 -10.06 -4.03 3.75
C GLY A 102 -10.69 -3.22 2.64
N PRO A 103 -11.89 -3.59 2.13
CA PRO A 103 -12.61 -2.77 1.17
C PRO A 103 -12.81 -1.37 1.75
N LEU A 104 -12.58 -0.34 0.96
CA LEU A 104 -12.84 1.05 1.33
C LEU A 104 -14.12 1.51 0.64
N LEU A 105 -14.94 2.29 1.36
CA LEU A 105 -16.06 3.00 0.72
C LEU A 105 -15.56 3.89 -0.42
N SER A 106 -14.49 4.65 -0.16
CA SER A 106 -13.73 5.42 -1.13
C SER A 106 -12.35 5.74 -0.56
N LEU A 107 -11.43 6.21 -1.41
CA LEU A 107 -10.15 6.71 -0.94
C LEU A 107 -10.37 8.01 -0.15
N PRO A 108 -9.90 8.13 1.10
CA PRO A 108 -10.23 9.30 1.92
C PRO A 108 -9.53 10.56 1.43
N THR A 109 -10.28 11.61 1.10
CA THR A 109 -9.75 12.85 0.50
C THR A 109 -8.88 13.67 1.45
N TRP A 110 -9.04 13.51 2.78
CA TRP A 110 -8.23 14.20 3.78
C TRP A 110 -6.74 13.84 3.70
N ILE A 111 -6.36 12.72 3.06
CA ILE A 111 -4.95 12.36 2.85
C ILE A 111 -4.21 13.40 2.01
N ASN A 112 -4.91 14.15 1.15
CA ASN A 112 -4.32 15.22 0.34
C ASN A 112 -3.69 16.32 1.22
N ASN A 113 -4.20 16.49 2.43
CA ASN A 113 -3.71 17.48 3.39
C ASN A 113 -2.54 16.98 4.25
N LEU A 114 -2.01 15.79 3.96
CA LEU A 114 -0.91 15.15 4.69
C LEU A 114 0.40 15.20 3.90
N HIS A 115 1.03 16.37 3.91
CA HIS A 115 2.31 16.55 3.22
C HIS A 115 3.43 15.69 3.81
N GLY A 116 3.31 15.22 5.05
CA GLY A 116 4.28 14.32 5.68
C GLY A 116 4.14 12.84 5.30
N LEU A 117 3.15 12.47 4.47
CA LEU A 117 2.84 11.08 4.16
C LEU A 117 3.89 10.48 3.22
N VAL A 118 4.65 9.49 3.72
CA VAL A 118 5.79 8.88 3.03
C VAL A 118 5.45 7.51 2.44
N ARG A 119 4.60 6.73 3.13
CA ARG A 119 4.24 5.37 2.69
C ARG A 119 2.75 5.12 2.78
N ILE A 120 2.19 4.61 1.69
CA ILE A 120 0.80 4.15 1.61
C ILE A 120 0.79 2.70 1.15
N ARG A 121 -0.02 1.88 1.83
CA ARG A 121 -0.26 0.51 1.43
C ARG A 121 -1.75 0.22 1.50
N LEU A 122 -2.34 -0.08 0.36
CA LEU A 122 -3.74 -0.43 0.21
C LEU A 122 -3.82 -1.89 -0.20
N ARG A 123 -4.62 -2.66 0.53
CA ARG A 123 -4.75 -4.10 0.35
C ARG A 123 -6.21 -4.47 0.29
N TRP A 124 -6.62 -5.19 -0.76
CA TRP A 124 -8.01 -5.64 -0.97
C TRP A 124 -9.02 -4.52 -0.72
N SER A 125 -8.65 -3.31 -1.15
CA SER A 125 -9.38 -2.06 -0.90
C SER A 125 -10.54 -1.80 -1.83
N ASN A 126 -10.70 -2.60 -2.88
CA ASN A 126 -11.85 -2.58 -3.78
C ASN A 126 -12.19 -1.16 -4.31
N LEU A 127 -11.16 -0.36 -4.61
CA LEU A 127 -11.34 1.00 -5.10
C LEU A 127 -11.92 0.97 -6.52
N HIS A 128 -13.02 1.68 -6.72
CA HIS A 128 -13.70 1.80 -8.02
C HIS A 128 -13.19 2.97 -8.86
N SER A 129 -12.76 4.06 -8.21
CA SER A 129 -12.16 5.23 -8.84
C SER A 129 -10.64 5.11 -8.86
N ASP A 130 -10.00 5.76 -9.84
CA ASP A 130 -8.54 5.76 -9.98
C ASP A 130 -7.89 6.40 -8.73
N PRO A 131 -7.16 5.62 -7.90
CA PRO A 131 -6.52 6.17 -6.71
C PRO A 131 -5.43 7.19 -7.05
N PHE A 132 -4.87 7.17 -8.26
CA PHE A 132 -3.79 8.08 -8.63
C PHE A 132 -4.27 9.52 -8.77
N GLU A 133 -5.54 9.79 -9.06
CA GLU A 133 -6.12 11.16 -9.04
C GLU A 133 -5.80 11.91 -7.75
N THR A 134 -5.76 11.18 -6.63
CA THR A 134 -5.48 11.70 -5.29
C THR A 134 -4.02 11.46 -4.90
N LEU A 135 -3.55 10.22 -5.00
CA LEU A 135 -2.26 9.82 -4.44
C LEU A 135 -1.05 10.47 -5.12
N GLN A 136 -1.17 10.80 -6.41
CA GLN A 136 -0.06 11.38 -7.18
C GLN A 136 0.29 12.82 -6.79
N LEU A 137 -0.62 13.49 -6.09
CA LEU A 137 -0.48 14.87 -5.61
C LEU A 137 0.29 14.96 -4.30
N LEU A 138 0.56 13.82 -3.63
CA LEU A 138 1.24 13.80 -2.34
C LEU A 138 2.73 14.13 -2.49
N PRO A 139 3.22 15.24 -1.92
CA PRO A 139 4.53 15.81 -2.26
C PRO A 139 5.72 15.02 -1.71
N ASN A 140 5.50 14.16 -0.71
CA ASN A 140 6.55 13.38 -0.05
C ASN A 140 6.30 11.87 -0.08
N LEU A 141 5.39 11.40 -0.93
CA LEU A 141 5.12 9.97 -1.06
C LEU A 141 6.32 9.28 -1.74
N VAL A 142 6.90 8.30 -1.04
CA VAL A 142 8.09 7.55 -1.47
C VAL A 142 7.75 6.11 -1.84
N GLU A 143 6.80 5.49 -1.13
CA GLU A 143 6.40 4.10 -1.34
C GLU A 143 4.88 3.97 -1.45
N LEU A 144 4.43 3.35 -2.54
CA LEU A 144 3.03 3.01 -2.77
C LEU A 144 2.88 1.53 -3.11
N LEU A 145 2.03 0.84 -2.35
CA LEU A 145 1.58 -0.52 -2.63
C LEU A 145 0.07 -0.53 -2.85
N LEU A 146 -0.33 -1.03 -4.01
CA LEU A 146 -1.69 -1.44 -4.33
C LEU A 146 -1.67 -2.96 -4.50
N LEU A 147 -2.29 -3.71 -3.58
CA LEU A 147 -2.40 -5.17 -3.68
C LEU A 147 -3.87 -5.58 -3.65
N GLU A 148 -4.42 -6.12 -4.74
CA GLU A 148 -5.87 -6.41 -4.86
C GLU A 148 -6.72 -5.14 -4.58
N ALA A 149 -6.13 -3.94 -4.74
CA ALA A 149 -6.66 -2.72 -4.14
C ALA A 149 -7.62 -1.93 -5.04
N PHE A 150 -7.54 -2.15 -6.36
CA PHE A 150 -8.27 -1.41 -7.38
C PHE A 150 -8.98 -2.39 -8.31
N VAL A 151 -10.25 -2.11 -8.59
CA VAL A 151 -11.11 -2.96 -9.45
C VAL A 151 -11.53 -2.29 -10.74
N GLY A 152 -11.08 -1.06 -10.99
CA GLY A 152 -11.25 -0.39 -12.28
C GLY A 152 -10.26 -0.89 -13.34
N GLU A 153 -10.47 -0.41 -14.56
CA GLU A 153 -9.75 -0.91 -15.74
C GLU A 153 -8.55 -0.04 -16.15
N GLN A 154 -8.47 1.19 -15.65
CA GLN A 154 -7.49 2.18 -16.09
C GLN A 154 -6.87 2.91 -14.90
N LEU A 155 -5.55 3.10 -14.96
CA LEU A 155 -4.78 3.96 -14.06
C LEU A 155 -4.05 5.03 -14.86
N ASN A 156 -4.11 6.28 -14.40
CA ASN A 156 -3.51 7.43 -15.06
C ASN A 156 -2.53 8.14 -14.14
N ILE A 157 -1.27 8.17 -14.55
CA ILE A 157 -0.25 8.99 -13.94
C ILE A 157 -0.07 10.23 -14.81
N ALA A 158 -0.54 11.37 -14.33
CA ALA A 158 -0.49 12.64 -15.01
C ALA A 158 0.94 13.21 -15.05
N SER A 159 1.16 14.22 -15.89
CA SER A 159 2.42 14.96 -15.91
C SER A 159 2.68 15.54 -14.51
N GLN A 160 3.93 15.52 -14.07
CA GLN A 160 4.31 15.88 -12.69
C GLN A 160 3.68 14.99 -11.59
N GLY A 161 3.00 13.89 -11.93
CA GLY A 161 2.52 12.92 -10.96
C GLY A 161 3.68 12.22 -10.24
N PHE A 162 3.54 12.01 -8.92
CA PHE A 162 4.47 11.22 -8.10
C PHE A 162 5.95 11.67 -8.16
N GLN A 163 6.23 12.93 -7.80
CA GLN A 163 7.57 13.51 -7.92
C GLN A 163 8.65 12.94 -6.98
N LYS A 164 8.26 12.25 -5.90
CA LYS A 164 9.19 11.64 -4.93
C LYS A 164 9.05 10.13 -4.79
N LEU A 165 8.21 9.50 -5.62
CA LEU A 165 7.92 8.08 -5.50
C LEU A 165 9.10 7.27 -6.02
N LYS A 166 9.69 6.45 -5.14
CA LYS A 166 10.82 5.57 -5.44
C LYS A 166 10.38 4.13 -5.68
N ILE A 167 9.29 3.71 -5.04
CA ILE A 167 8.82 2.33 -5.05
C ILE A 167 7.31 2.32 -5.36
N LEU A 168 6.95 1.67 -6.46
CA LEU A 168 5.57 1.46 -6.88
C LEU A 168 5.28 -0.03 -7.07
N HIS A 169 4.35 -0.57 -6.29
CA HIS A 169 3.88 -1.94 -6.44
C HIS A 169 2.39 -1.94 -6.82
N MET A 170 2.07 -2.50 -7.98
CA MET A 170 0.72 -2.70 -8.50
C MET A 170 0.51 -4.20 -8.69
N LEU A 171 -0.02 -4.85 -7.66
CA LEU A 171 -0.09 -6.29 -7.56
C LEU A 171 -1.54 -6.77 -7.50
N ASP A 172 -1.81 -7.88 -8.18
CA ASP A 172 -3.12 -8.54 -8.22
C ASP A 172 -4.27 -7.58 -8.59
N LEU A 173 -4.00 -6.64 -9.51
CA LEU A 173 -5.02 -5.72 -10.04
C LEU A 173 -5.69 -6.41 -11.24
N TYR A 174 -6.55 -7.38 -10.95
CA TYR A 174 -7.06 -8.33 -11.94
C TYR A 174 -7.88 -7.70 -13.07
N SER A 175 -8.60 -6.60 -12.79
CA SER A 175 -9.42 -5.88 -13.77
C SER A 175 -8.63 -4.87 -14.62
N LEU A 176 -7.38 -4.58 -14.25
CA LEU A 176 -6.59 -3.55 -14.90
C LEU A 176 -6.27 -3.93 -16.36
N LYS A 177 -6.62 -3.05 -17.29
CA LYS A 177 -6.39 -3.17 -18.74
C LYS A 177 -5.36 -2.17 -19.25
N SER A 178 -5.33 -0.96 -18.68
CA SER A 178 -4.50 0.13 -19.18
C SER A 178 -3.78 0.87 -18.06
N LEU A 179 -2.51 1.18 -18.29
CA LEU A 179 -1.69 2.05 -17.45
C LEU A 179 -1.09 3.15 -18.33
N PHE A 180 -1.51 4.38 -18.10
CA PHE A 180 -1.00 5.56 -18.81
C PHE A 180 0.01 6.29 -17.94
N ILE A 181 1.19 6.55 -18.49
CA ILE A 181 2.28 7.23 -17.79
C ILE A 181 2.65 8.48 -18.59
N ALA A 182 2.22 9.65 -18.15
CA ALA A 182 2.57 10.88 -18.84
C ALA A 182 4.08 11.16 -18.72
N LYS A 183 4.66 11.71 -19.78
CA LYS A 183 6.06 12.19 -19.76
C LYS A 183 6.23 13.22 -18.63
N GLY A 184 7.34 13.08 -17.87
CA GLY A 184 7.63 13.94 -16.72
C GLY A 184 6.97 13.51 -15.40
N SER A 185 6.28 12.38 -15.38
CA SER A 185 5.89 11.70 -14.15
C SER A 185 7.00 10.80 -13.61
N LEU A 186 6.92 10.42 -12.33
CA LEU A 186 7.79 9.42 -11.72
C LEU A 186 9.31 9.64 -11.95
N PRO A 187 9.84 10.86 -11.80
CA PRO A 187 11.21 11.20 -12.20
C PRO A 187 12.30 10.51 -11.37
N VAL A 188 11.95 9.95 -10.20
CA VAL A 188 12.88 9.31 -9.25
C VAL A 188 12.46 7.87 -8.91
N LEU A 189 11.60 7.25 -9.72
CA LEU A 189 11.16 5.88 -9.49
C LEU A 189 12.33 4.91 -9.69
N GLU A 190 12.61 4.09 -8.70
CA GLU A 190 13.72 3.13 -8.70
C GLU A 190 13.24 1.68 -8.86
N GLU A 191 12.07 1.36 -8.28
CA GLU A 191 11.49 0.02 -8.32
C GLU A 191 10.01 0.06 -8.72
N MET A 192 9.67 -0.72 -9.74
CA MET A 192 8.29 -0.98 -10.15
C MET A 192 8.00 -2.48 -10.06
N SER A 193 6.83 -2.84 -9.52
CA SER A 193 6.33 -4.21 -9.56
C SER A 193 4.94 -4.25 -10.15
N ILE A 194 4.72 -5.16 -11.08
CA ILE A 194 3.46 -5.34 -11.79
C ILE A 194 3.03 -6.81 -11.75
N GLY A 195 1.77 -7.04 -11.42
CA GLY A 195 1.11 -8.33 -11.58
C GLY A 195 0.66 -8.98 -10.27
N GLU A 196 -0.33 -9.86 -10.27
CA GLU A 196 -0.97 -10.46 -11.44
C GLU A 196 -2.07 -9.57 -12.08
N SER A 197 -1.90 -9.16 -13.34
CA SER A 197 -2.85 -8.30 -14.09
C SER A 197 -2.98 -8.78 -15.55
N LYS A 198 -3.63 -9.91 -15.77
CA LYS A 198 -3.60 -10.65 -17.06
C LYS A 198 -4.08 -9.86 -18.28
N ASN A 199 -4.95 -8.87 -18.08
CA ASN A 199 -5.53 -8.08 -19.16
C ASN A 199 -4.78 -6.76 -19.41
N LEU A 200 -3.74 -6.46 -18.62
CA LEU A 200 -2.97 -5.23 -18.76
C LEU A 200 -2.20 -5.24 -20.08
N GLN A 201 -2.50 -4.26 -20.93
CA GLN A 201 -1.78 -3.98 -22.16
C GLN A 201 -0.39 -3.44 -21.85
N LEU A 202 0.54 -3.63 -22.79
CA LEU A 202 1.91 -3.16 -22.67
C LEU A 202 1.94 -1.62 -22.55
N PRO A 203 2.45 -1.04 -21.45
CA PRO A 203 2.51 0.40 -21.29
C PRO A 203 3.69 0.98 -22.08
N LEU A 204 3.44 1.44 -23.31
CA LEU A 204 4.47 2.04 -24.20
C LEU A 204 5.20 3.22 -23.56
N ASP A 205 4.55 3.85 -22.59
CA ASP A 205 5.02 5.01 -21.86
C ASP A 205 6.07 4.69 -20.78
N ILE A 206 6.33 3.41 -20.50
CA ILE A 206 7.35 3.01 -19.52
C ILE A 206 8.76 3.51 -19.89
N LYS A 207 8.95 3.86 -21.16
CA LYS A 207 10.14 4.56 -21.69
C LYS A 207 10.44 5.91 -21.04
N TYR A 208 9.46 6.52 -20.37
CA TYR A 208 9.61 7.82 -19.72
C TYR A 208 10.14 7.72 -18.29
N LEU A 209 10.59 6.55 -17.83
CA LEU A 209 11.07 6.32 -16.47
C LEU A 209 12.61 6.29 -16.43
N PRO A 210 13.29 7.43 -16.27
CA PRO A 210 14.74 7.54 -16.47
C PRO A 210 15.59 6.88 -15.36
N THR A 211 15.03 6.71 -14.17
CA THR A 211 15.73 6.23 -12.98
C THR A 211 15.37 4.82 -12.59
N LEU A 212 14.49 4.16 -13.34
CA LEU A 212 14.03 2.82 -13.00
C LEU A 212 15.23 1.88 -12.98
N LYS A 213 15.36 1.08 -11.91
CA LYS A 213 16.46 0.12 -11.75
C LYS A 213 15.95 -1.30 -11.78
N THR A 214 14.77 -1.52 -11.22
CA THR A 214 14.17 -2.84 -11.06
C THR A 214 12.73 -2.83 -11.54
N LEU A 215 12.42 -3.73 -12.49
CA LEU A 215 11.07 -4.06 -12.91
C LEU A 215 10.78 -5.52 -12.53
N ASN A 216 9.92 -5.72 -11.55
CA ASN A 216 9.48 -7.04 -11.14
C ASN A 216 8.13 -7.37 -11.80
N ILE A 217 8.05 -8.47 -12.54
CA ILE A 217 6.84 -8.91 -13.24
C ILE A 217 6.36 -10.24 -12.64
N TYR A 218 5.13 -10.25 -12.15
CA TYR A 218 4.54 -11.40 -11.43
C TYR A 218 3.36 -12.00 -12.20
N ASN A 219 3.46 -13.28 -12.56
CA ASN A 219 2.36 -14.06 -13.16
C ASN A 219 1.65 -13.38 -14.35
N MET A 220 2.39 -12.60 -15.15
CA MET A 220 1.85 -11.93 -16.34
C MET A 220 1.85 -12.87 -17.56
N PRO A 221 1.03 -12.60 -18.60
CA PRO A 221 1.04 -13.41 -19.81
C PRO A 221 2.43 -13.47 -20.46
N PRO A 222 2.82 -14.60 -21.09
CA PRO A 222 4.15 -14.74 -21.70
C PRO A 222 4.52 -13.63 -22.69
N LEU A 223 3.55 -13.16 -23.50
CA LEU A 223 3.74 -12.05 -24.44
C LEU A 223 4.02 -10.71 -23.73
N PHE A 224 3.43 -10.51 -22.57
CA PHE A 224 3.72 -9.33 -21.75
C PHE A 224 5.16 -9.42 -21.24
N ILE A 225 5.54 -10.57 -20.68
CA ILE A 225 6.87 -10.81 -20.12
C ILE A 225 7.97 -10.66 -21.18
N SER A 226 7.81 -11.29 -22.35
CA SER A 226 8.83 -11.27 -23.41
C SER A 226 9.13 -9.87 -23.94
N SER A 227 8.17 -8.94 -23.82
CA SER A 227 8.35 -7.54 -24.21
C SER A 227 9.41 -6.79 -23.39
N PHE A 228 9.69 -7.24 -22.16
CA PHE A 228 10.64 -6.63 -21.23
C PHE A 228 11.99 -7.36 -21.11
N LEU A 229 12.08 -8.57 -21.68
CA LEU A 229 13.32 -9.35 -21.73
C LEU A 229 14.29 -8.79 -22.80
N PRO A 230 15.58 -9.19 -22.75
CA PRO A 230 16.52 -8.88 -23.84
C PRO A 230 15.95 -9.31 -25.18
N THR A 231 16.16 -8.51 -26.24
CA THR A 231 15.53 -8.63 -27.57
C THR A 231 14.02 -8.32 -27.65
N GLY A 232 13.37 -8.02 -26.53
CA GLY A 232 11.99 -7.56 -26.48
C GLY A 232 11.82 -6.13 -27.00
N ILE A 233 10.56 -5.70 -27.20
CA ILE A 233 10.24 -4.37 -27.77
C ILE A 233 10.79 -3.20 -26.91
N TYR A 234 10.99 -3.43 -25.61
CA TYR A 234 11.53 -2.43 -24.70
C TYR A 234 13.03 -2.55 -24.46
N ASP A 235 13.72 -3.53 -25.04
CA ASP A 235 15.15 -3.77 -24.82
C ASP A 235 15.98 -2.51 -25.08
N SER A 236 15.74 -1.83 -26.21
CA SER A 236 16.43 -0.57 -26.57
C SER A 236 16.11 0.60 -25.64
N THR A 237 14.90 0.63 -25.10
CA THR A 237 14.37 1.70 -24.25
C THR A 237 14.88 1.58 -22.81
N LEU A 238 15.08 0.34 -22.37
CA LEU A 238 15.42 -0.02 -21.01
C LEU A 238 16.92 -0.30 -20.84
N LYS A 239 17.74 -0.01 -21.86
CA LYS A 239 19.22 -0.13 -21.83
C LYS A 239 19.91 0.62 -20.70
N HIS A 240 19.28 1.68 -20.19
CA HIS A 240 19.80 2.44 -19.05
C HIS A 240 19.74 1.63 -17.73
N MET A 241 18.92 0.59 -17.68
CA MET A 241 18.84 -0.32 -16.55
C MET A 241 19.91 -1.41 -16.68
N SER A 242 20.64 -1.67 -15.60
CA SER A 242 21.73 -2.65 -15.55
C SER A 242 21.27 -4.06 -15.95
N ASN A 243 22.19 -4.92 -16.41
CA ASN A 243 21.93 -6.34 -16.65
C ASN A 243 21.14 -6.97 -15.49
N GLY A 244 20.02 -7.65 -15.78
CA GLY A 244 19.14 -8.26 -14.76
C GLY A 244 18.09 -7.33 -14.14
N TYR A 245 17.82 -6.17 -14.76
CA TYR A 245 16.81 -5.20 -14.29
C TYR A 245 15.38 -5.76 -14.27
N CYS A 246 15.05 -6.65 -15.21
CA CYS A 246 13.74 -7.26 -15.31
C CYS A 246 13.80 -8.62 -14.63
N GLN A 247 12.99 -8.78 -13.58
CA GLN A 247 12.90 -10.03 -12.84
C GLN A 247 11.49 -10.57 -12.98
N THR A 248 11.40 -11.78 -13.51
CA THR A 248 10.14 -12.45 -13.76
C THR A 248 9.92 -13.49 -12.69
N TYR A 249 8.70 -13.53 -12.17
CA TYR A 249 8.32 -14.45 -11.12
C TYR A 249 7.09 -15.21 -11.59
N THR A 250 7.26 -16.52 -11.77
CA THR A 250 6.15 -17.45 -11.88
C THR A 250 5.93 -18.05 -10.50
N LEU A 251 4.87 -17.61 -9.84
CA LEU A 251 4.46 -18.20 -8.56
C LEU A 251 3.59 -19.41 -8.87
N ASP A 252 4.20 -20.60 -8.79
CA ASP A 252 3.45 -21.86 -8.86
C ASP A 252 2.64 -22.04 -7.57
N TYR A 253 1.33 -21.82 -7.68
CA TYR A 253 0.39 -22.01 -6.59
C TYR A 253 -0.19 -23.43 -6.51
N SER A 254 0.19 -24.34 -7.42
CA SER A 254 -0.39 -25.69 -7.51
C SER A 254 -0.05 -26.57 -6.30
N SER A 255 1.06 -26.31 -5.63
CA SER A 255 1.51 -27.00 -4.41
C SER A 255 0.98 -26.36 -3.11
N LEU A 256 0.40 -25.15 -3.17
CA LEU A 256 -0.08 -24.40 -2.01
C LEU A 256 -1.60 -24.54 -1.87
N ARG A 257 -2.07 -25.60 -1.20
CA ARG A 257 -3.41 -25.63 -0.60
C ARG A 257 -3.48 -24.66 0.58
N ALA A 258 -3.43 -23.35 0.35
CA ALA A 258 -3.80 -22.39 1.38
C ALA A 258 -4.18 -21.04 0.82
N SER A 259 -5.17 -20.44 1.48
CA SER A 259 -5.74 -19.10 1.25
C SER A 259 -4.75 -18.03 0.77
N VAL A 260 -5.29 -16.98 0.14
CA VAL A 260 -4.66 -15.68 -0.25
C VAL A 260 -3.66 -15.13 0.80
N SER A 261 -3.77 -15.55 2.06
CA SER A 261 -2.83 -15.24 3.14
C SER A 261 -1.40 -15.79 2.94
N MET A 262 -1.20 -16.94 2.29
CA MET A 262 0.12 -17.56 2.02
C MET A 262 0.84 -16.92 0.84
N LYS A 263 0.12 -16.57 -0.25
CA LYS A 263 0.69 -15.87 -1.41
C LYS A 263 1.39 -14.56 -1.00
N PHE A 264 0.77 -13.83 -0.08
CA PHE A 264 1.31 -12.62 0.52
C PHE A 264 2.47 -12.86 1.49
N LEU A 265 2.46 -13.98 2.25
CA LEU A 265 3.57 -14.30 3.15
C LEU A 265 4.83 -14.62 2.35
N TYR A 266 4.69 -15.41 1.27
CA TYR A 266 5.78 -15.71 0.35
C TYR A 266 6.27 -14.45 -0.37
N PHE A 267 5.36 -13.60 -0.87
CA PHE A 267 5.73 -12.32 -1.48
C PHE A 267 6.42 -11.37 -0.49
N MET A 268 5.90 -11.23 0.74
CA MET A 268 6.53 -10.43 1.79
C MET A 268 7.87 -11.03 2.24
N GLU A 269 8.00 -12.35 2.38
CA GLU A 269 9.27 -13.02 2.64
C GLU A 269 10.26 -12.80 1.50
N MET A 270 9.82 -12.78 0.25
CA MET A 270 10.66 -12.50 -0.92
C MET A 270 11.11 -11.04 -0.96
N MET A 271 10.20 -10.10 -0.68
CA MET A 271 10.49 -8.66 -0.54
C MET A 271 11.36 -8.36 0.70
N MET A 272 11.18 -9.10 1.80
CA MET A 272 11.96 -8.98 3.03
C MET A 272 13.34 -9.62 2.90
N LYS A 273 13.49 -10.77 2.22
CA LYS A 273 14.80 -11.38 1.93
C LYS A 273 15.70 -10.46 1.10
N LYS A 274 15.14 -9.70 0.15
CA LYS A 274 15.87 -8.63 -0.57
C LYS A 274 16.24 -7.44 0.31
N LYS A 275 15.38 -7.04 1.25
CA LYS A 275 15.70 -5.96 2.21
C LYS A 275 16.72 -6.39 3.27
N VAL A 276 16.76 -7.66 3.67
CA VAL A 276 17.77 -8.20 4.61
C VAL A 276 19.17 -8.19 3.99
N GLN A 277 19.32 -8.48 2.68
CA GLN A 277 20.62 -8.36 1.99
C GLN A 277 21.11 -6.91 1.83
N LEU A 278 20.20 -5.93 1.80
CA LEU A 278 20.55 -4.50 1.77
C LEU A 278 20.77 -3.91 3.17
N TRP A 279 20.19 -4.51 4.22
CA TRP A 279 20.47 -4.13 5.61
C TRP A 279 21.79 -4.70 6.13
N SER A 280 22.23 -5.86 5.63
CA SER A 280 23.55 -6.42 5.95
C SER A 280 24.73 -5.68 5.29
N CYS A 281 24.47 -4.70 4.42
CA CYS A 281 25.54 -3.87 3.80
C CYS A 281 25.61 -2.44 4.37
N ILE A 282 24.88 -2.12 5.44
CA ILE A 282 24.90 -0.78 6.05
C ILE A 282 25.47 -0.80 7.49
N HIS A 283 25.84 -1.96 8.05
CA HIS A 283 26.51 -2.09 9.37
C HIS A 283 27.71 -3.05 9.33
N GLU A 284 28.58 -2.89 8.35
CA GLU A 284 29.99 -3.30 8.45
C GLU A 284 30.85 -2.12 7.96
N GLU A 285 30.94 -1.11 8.83
CA GLU A 285 32.11 -0.27 9.16
C GLU A 285 31.72 0.74 10.26
#